data_AF-A0A173U7P5-F1
#
_entry.id   AF-A0A173U7P5-F1
#
_cell.length_a   1.000
_cell.length_b   1.000
_cell.length_c   1.000
_cell.angle_alpha   90.00
_cell.angle_beta   90.00
_cell.angle_gamma   90.00
#
_symmetry.space_group_name_H-M   'P 1'
#
loop_
_entity.id
_entity.type
_entity.pdbx_description
1 polymer ?
#
loop_
_entity_poly.entity_id
_entity_poly.type
_entity_poly.pdbx_seq_one_letter_code
_entity_poly.pdbx_strand_id
1 'polypeptide(L)' 'MVKILGGSLVLIAAYLFGMKLMEPAAEHIRLLEEGDLLYRILESEIRNTRTPLPILFGELSDRTNTRWHNFFLSFLSH' A
#
# COMPACT_ATOMS: atom_id res chain seq x y z
N MET A 1 10.58 -35.92 -25.75
CA MET A 1 11.12 -35.23 -24.55
C MET A 1 11.12 -33.70 -24.70
N VAL A 2 11.65 -33.12 -25.79
CA VAL A 2 11.71 -31.66 -26.03
C VAL A 2 10.35 -30.94 -26.04
N LYS A 3 9.30 -31.55 -26.61
CA LYS A 3 7.94 -30.96 -26.64
C LYS A 3 7.33 -30.74 -25.25
N ILE A 4 7.62 -31.62 -24.29
CA ILE A 4 7.12 -31.52 -22.91
C ILE A 4 7.88 -30.41 -22.17
N LEU A 5 9.20 -30.34 -22.37
CA LEU A 5 10.06 -29.30 -21.79
C LEU A 5 9.70 -27.89 -22.28
N GLY A 6 9.40 -27.75 -23.57
CA GLY A 6 8.92 -26.50 -24.16
C GLY A 6 7.55 -26.09 -23.61
N GLY A 7 6.62 -27.04 -23.46
CA GLY A 7 5.31 -26.80 -22.84
C GLY A 7 5.41 -26.33 -21.39
N SER A 8 6.29 -26.95 -20.59
CA SER A 8 6.51 -26.52 -19.20
C SER A 8 7.11 -25.12 -19.10
N LEU A 9 8.00 -24.74 -20.02
CA LEU A 9 8.59 -23.40 -20.03
C LEU A 9 7.55 -22.32 -20.29
N VAL A 10 6.63 -22.58 -21.23
CA VAL A 10 5.53 -21.67 -21.56
C VAL A 10 4.58 -21.49 -20.37
N LEU A 11 4.28 -22.57 -19.64
CA LEU A 11 3.45 -22.50 -18.44
C LEU A 11 4.11 -21.68 -17.33
N ILE A 12 5.40 -21.85 -17.10
CA ILE A 12 6.15 -21.06 -16.11
C ILE A 12 6.17 -19.57 -16.52
N ALA A 13 6.43 -19.28 -17.80
CA ALA A 13 6.43 -17.91 -18.30
C ALA A 13 5.05 -17.24 -18.16
N ALA A 14 3.96 -17.95 -18.52
CA ALA A 14 2.60 -17.46 -18.36
C ALA A 14 2.23 -17.23 -16.89
N TYR A 15 2.65 -18.11 -15.99
CA TYR A 15 2.45 -17.97 -14.55
C TYR A 15 3.16 -16.73 -13.98
N LEU A 16 4.45 -16.56 -14.29
CA LEU A 16 5.23 -15.40 -13.85
C LEU A 16 4.69 -14.10 -14.44
N PHE A 17 4.22 -14.13 -15.69
CA PHE A 17 3.58 -12.99 -16.34
C PHE A 17 2.25 -12.62 -15.66
N GLY A 18 1.42 -13.63 -15.34
CA GLY A 18 0.17 -13.43 -14.58
C GLY A 18 0.42 -12.81 -13.21
N MET A 19 1.43 -13.32 -12.47
CA MET A 19 1.84 -12.73 -11.19
C MET A 19 2.25 -11.26 -11.35
N LYS A 20 3.04 -10.94 -12.37
CA LYS A 20 3.49 -9.57 -12.63
C LYS A 20 2.34 -8.61 -13.00
N LEU A 21 1.29 -9.12 -13.65
CA LEU A 21 0.08 -8.33 -13.92
C LEU A 21 -0.80 -8.13 -12.68
N MET A 22 -0.74 -9.04 -11.71
CA MET A 22 -1.49 -8.94 -10.45
C MET A 22 -0.78 -8.06 -9.41
N GLU A 23 0.54 -7.90 -9.53
CA GLU A 23 1.39 -7.10 -8.63
C GLU A 23 0.86 -5.67 -8.40
N PRO A 24 0.44 -4.91 -9.43
CA PRO A 24 -0.14 -3.58 -9.25
C PRO A 24 -1.47 -3.62 -8.50
N ALA A 25 -2.34 -4.60 -8.81
CA ALA A 25 -3.63 -4.75 -8.14
C ALA A 25 -3.45 -5.13 -6.66
N ALA A 26 -2.48 -5.99 -6.36
CA ALA A 26 -2.11 -6.34 -4.98
C ALA A 26 -1.56 -5.13 -4.22
N GLU A 27 -0.73 -4.31 -4.86
CA GLU A 27 -0.24 -3.06 -4.27
C GLU A 27 -1.38 -2.07 -4.01
N HIS A 28 -2.34 -1.94 -4.93
CA HIS A 28 -3.52 -1.10 -4.76
C HIS A 28 -4.42 -1.57 -3.61
N ILE A 29 -4.66 -2.89 -3.49
CA ILE A 29 -5.42 -3.46 -2.37
C ILE A 29 -4.70 -3.20 -1.04
N ARG A 30 -3.38 -3.43 -1.00
CA ARG A 30 -2.57 -3.16 0.20
C ARG A 30 -2.63 -1.69 0.63
N LEU A 31 -2.53 -0.77 -0.33
CA LEU A 31 -2.65 0.66 -0.06
C LEU A 31 -4.05 1.03 0.45
N LEU A 32 -5.10 0.37 -0.05
CA LEU A 32 -6.47 0.58 0.39
C LEU A 32 -6.69 0.09 1.83
N GLU A 33 -6.18 -1.11 2.16
CA GLU A 33 -6.24 -1.66 3.53
C GLU A 33 -5.47 -0.79 4.52
N GLU A 34 -4.25 -0.35 4.16
CA GLU A 34 -3.46 0.57 4.97
C GLU A 34 -4.21 1.91 5.16
N GLY A 35 -4.88 2.40 4.11
CA GLY A 35 -5.70 3.61 4.15
C GLY A 35 -6.90 3.52 5.10
N ASP A 36 -7.61 2.39 5.13
CA ASP A 36 -8.77 2.19 6.04
C ASP A 36 -8.32 2.20 7.51
N LEU A 37 -7.18 1.58 7.82
CA LEU A 37 -6.60 1.60 9.16
C LEU A 37 -6.20 3.01 9.58
N LEU A 38 -5.53 3.75 8.69
CA LEU A 38 -5.12 5.13 8.94
C LEU A 38 -6.33 6.04 9.14
N TYR A 39 -7.39 5.86 8.35
CA TYR A 39 -8.65 6.60 8.50
C TYR A 39 -9.30 6.36 9.86
N ARG A 40 -9.36 5.11 10.33
CA ARG A 40 -9.89 4.79 11.67
C ARG A 40 -9.09 5.45 12.80
N ILE A 41 -7.77 5.48 12.69
CA ILE A 41 -6.91 6.14 13.68
C ILE A 41 -7.22 7.64 13.71
N LEU A 42 -7.29 8.26 12.53
CA LEU A 42 -7.64 9.68 12.39
C LEU A 42 -9.02 9.99 12.96
N GLU A 43 -10.04 9.20 12.62
CA GLU A 43 -11.40 9.37 13.12
C GLU A 43 -11.43 9.28 14.65
N SER A 44 -10.73 8.31 15.23
CA SER A 44 -10.59 8.15 16.68
C SER A 44 -9.91 9.37 17.32
N GLU A 45 -8.79 9.84 16.76
CA GLU A 45 -8.05 10.97 17.32
C GLU A 45 -8.85 12.28 17.22
N ILE A 46 -9.56 12.52 16.11
CA ILE A 46 -10.45 13.69 15.93
C ILE A 46 -11.58 13.65 16.95
N ARG A 47 -12.24 12.49 17.10
CA ARG A 47 -13.36 12.34 18.04
C ARG A 47 -12.92 12.52 19.49
N ASN A 48 -11.70 12.10 19.83
CA ASN A 48 -11.18 12.16 21.18
C ASN A 48 -10.37 13.45 21.47
N THR A 49 -10.10 14.29 20.46
CA THR A 49 -9.35 15.57 20.58
C THR A 49 -8.03 15.45 21.36
N ARG A 50 -7.36 14.30 21.28
CA ARG A 50 -6.15 14.02 22.09
C ARG A 50 -4.92 14.71 21.55
N THR A 51 -4.81 14.81 20.23
CA THR A 51 -3.60 15.26 19.55
C THR A 51 -3.96 16.28 18.46
N PRO A 52 -3.28 17.44 18.39
CA PRO A 52 -3.41 18.35 17.26
C PRO A 52 -3.12 17.63 15.93
N LEU A 53 -3.98 17.82 14.94
CA LEU A 53 -3.88 17.15 13.63
C LEU A 53 -2.49 17.27 12.96
N PRO A 54 -1.80 18.44 12.97
CA PRO A 54 -0.46 18.54 12.39
C PRO A 54 0.56 17.61 13.06
N ILE A 55 0.48 17.42 14.39
CA ILE A 55 1.40 16.52 15.11
C ILE A 55 1.08 15.07 14.73
N LEU A 56 -0.20 14.71 14.70
CA LEU A 56 -0.66 13.38 14.31
C LEU A 56 -0.25 13.02 12.87
N PHE A 57 -0.37 13.96 11.92
CA PHE A 57 0.07 13.74 10.54
C PHE A 57 1.58 13.49 10.45
N GLY A 58 2.39 14.21 11.23
CA GLY A 58 3.84 13.92 11.33
C GLY A 58 4.11 12.51 11.83
N GLU A 59 3.45 12.11 12.91
CA GLU A 59 3.61 10.75 13.46
C GLU A 59 3.13 9.65 12.49
N LEU A 60 2.00 9.86 11.79
CA LEU A 60 1.49 8.90 10.81
C LEU A 60 2.38 8.83 9.57
N SER A 61 2.95 9.96 9.14
CA SER A 61 3.98 10.00 8.12
C SER A 61 5.17 9.12 8.50
N ASP A 62 5.74 9.32 9.69
CA ASP A 62 6.95 8.60 10.12
C ASP A 62 6.71 7.09 10.31
N ARG A 63 5.48 6.70 10.62
CA ARG A 63 5.09 5.29 10.80
C ARG A 63 4.73 4.58 9.49
N THR A 64 4.57 5.31 8.39
CA THR A 64 4.23 4.73 7.08
C THR A 64 5.45 4.75 6.16
N ASN A 65 5.65 3.67 5.41
CA ASN A 65 6.75 3.53 4.43
C ASN A 65 6.22 3.41 2.99
N THR A 66 5.01 3.88 2.75
CA THR A 66 4.29 3.75 1.48
C THR A 66 3.88 5.13 0.94
N ARG A 67 2.98 5.17 -0.06
CA ARG A 67 2.44 6.45 -0.57
C ARG A 67 1.78 7.31 0.52
N TRP A 68 1.36 6.69 1.62
CA TRP A 68 0.80 7.37 2.79
C TRP A 68 1.79 8.29 3.49
N HIS A 69 3.09 7.98 3.47
CA HIS A 69 4.14 8.84 4.01
C HIS A 69 4.11 10.23 3.37
N ASN A 70 4.23 10.25 2.03
CA ASN A 70 4.21 11.47 1.25
C ASN A 70 2.88 12.21 1.35
N PHE A 71 1.77 11.46 1.43
CA PHE A 71 0.45 12.04 1.63
C PHE A 71 0.38 12.82 2.95
N PHE A 72 0.81 12.24 4.07
CA PHE A 72 0.78 12.94 5.36
C PHE A 72 1.79 14.09 5.44
N LEU A 73 3.01 13.92 4.89
CA LEU A 73 3.98 15.00 4.80
C LEU A 73 3.44 16.23 4.04
N SER A 74 2.62 16.01 3.01
CA SER A 74 2.07 17.10 2.20
C SER A 74 1.17 18.06 2.99
N PHE A 75 0.60 17.63 4.12
CA PHE A 75 -0.19 18.47 5.02
C PHE A 75 0.66 19.32 5.97
N LEU A 76 1.97 19.04 6.07
CA LEU A 76 2.89 19.73 6.99
C LEU A 76 3.73 20.80 6.29
N SER A 77 3.76 20.80 4.95
CA SER A 77 4.60 21.68 4.14
C SER A 77 3.92 23.00 3.74
N HIS A 78 2.96 23.48 4.54
CA HIS A 78 2.26 24.76 4.34
C HIS A 78 2.40 25.70 5.54
#